data_AF-A0A7X6MVL7-F1
#
_entry.id   AF-A0A7X6MVL7-F1
#
_cell.length_a   1.000
_cell.length_b   1.000
_cell.length_c   1.000
_cell.angle_alpha   90.00
_cell.angle_beta   90.00
_cell.angle_gamma   90.00
#
_symmetry.space_group_name_H-M   'P 1'
#
loop_
_entity.id
_entity.type
_entity.pdbx_description
1 polymer ?
#
loop_
_entity_poly.entity_id
_entity_poly.type
_entity_poly.pdbx_seq_one_letter_code
_entity_poly.pdbx_strand_id
1 'polypeptide(L)'
;MSRGPGNLQRTILAALTAQGRLDRFPRPWDEGISDFLSADIDVDVVRARWRWYTVDLLGLATPDTPRSARVSLHRAIGALERSHEIEVVRGKLPYSQPFGGHIDRYERLVGGIDLTELTEVDSRWPARPRQVVWFRLPPPHPDYESVPADDQIAVIDAIEGEWTPEPFEDFVGSIDPLGRWYTPVGEFLTWIFCGSRPAVTKKIAAGATEASAKLENRQVSAGHIRSPGVKRFLSQRQR
;
A
#
# COMPACT_ATOMS: atom_id res chain seq x y z
N MET A 1 -32.54 6.47 22.82
CA MET A 1 -31.83 7.48 21.99
C MET A 1 -30.35 7.17 22.04
N SER A 2 -29.76 6.58 20.99
CA SER A 2 -28.31 6.48 20.93
C SER A 2 -27.75 7.88 20.72
N ARG A 3 -26.85 8.31 21.61
CA ARG A 3 -25.96 9.44 21.29
C ARG A 3 -25.22 9.01 20.03
N GLY A 4 -25.31 9.80 18.95
CA GLY A 4 -24.68 9.49 17.67
C GLY A 4 -23.17 9.24 17.76
N PRO A 5 -22.49 9.02 16.63
CA PRO A 5 -21.13 8.52 16.65
C PRO A 5 -20.17 9.42 17.45
N GLY A 6 -19.37 8.79 18.30
CA GLY A 6 -18.36 9.47 19.10
C GLY A 6 -17.26 10.10 18.23
N ASN A 7 -16.43 10.99 18.79
CA ASN A 7 -15.41 11.72 18.03
C ASN A 7 -14.51 10.79 17.20
N LEU A 8 -13.99 9.72 17.79
CA LEU A 8 -13.13 8.76 17.07
C LEU A 8 -13.87 8.04 15.94
N GLN A 9 -15.14 7.67 16.13
CA GLN A 9 -15.95 7.03 15.10
C GLN A 9 -16.14 7.97 13.91
N ARG A 10 -16.46 9.24 14.18
CA ARG A 10 -16.56 10.28 13.14
C ARG A 10 -15.24 10.50 12.41
N THR A 11 -14.11 10.51 13.11
CA THR A 11 -12.78 10.61 12.51
C THR A 11 -12.48 9.43 11.57
N ILE A 12 -12.80 8.20 11.99
CA ILE A 12 -12.60 7.00 11.16
C ILE A 12 -13.45 7.07 9.88
N LEU A 13 -14.75 7.37 10.02
CA LEU A 13 -15.67 7.48 8.88
C LEU A 13 -15.27 8.59 7.91
N ALA A 14 -14.84 9.74 8.44
CA ALA A 14 -14.35 10.85 7.63
C ALA A 14 -13.08 10.46 6.85
N ALA A 15 -12.13 9.77 7.50
CA ALA A 15 -10.91 9.30 6.86
C ALA A 15 -11.21 8.29 5.75
N LEU A 16 -12.06 7.30 6.01
CA LEU A 16 -12.49 6.32 5.00
C LEU A 16 -13.18 6.99 3.81
N THR A 17 -14.12 7.90 4.07
CA THR A 17 -14.86 8.62 3.02
C THR A 17 -13.94 9.49 2.19
N ALA A 18 -12.97 10.16 2.83
CA ALA A 18 -11.97 10.95 2.14
C ALA A 18 -11.09 10.06 1.25
N GLN A 19 -10.61 8.93 1.76
CA GLN A 19 -9.78 8.02 0.98
C GLN A 19 -10.53 7.38 -0.19
N GLY A 20 -11.78 6.97 -0.01
CA GLY A 20 -12.58 6.43 -1.11
C GLY A 20 -12.78 7.42 -2.28
N ARG A 21 -12.57 8.72 -2.06
CA ARG A 21 -12.59 9.76 -3.12
C ARG A 21 -11.22 10.05 -3.71
N LEU A 22 -10.16 9.90 -2.93
CA LEU A 22 -8.81 10.35 -3.25
C LEU A 22 -7.89 9.23 -3.72
N ASP A 23 -8.14 7.99 -3.32
CA ASP A 23 -7.30 6.84 -3.60
C ASP A 23 -7.47 6.40 -5.05
N ARG A 24 -6.49 6.78 -5.88
CA ARG A 24 -6.54 6.66 -7.33
C ARG A 24 -5.15 6.41 -7.91
N PHE A 25 -5.11 5.68 -9.01
CA PHE A 25 -3.93 5.42 -9.84
C PHE A 25 -4.18 5.95 -11.25
N PRO A 26 -3.70 7.17 -11.59
CA PRO A 26 -3.97 7.79 -12.88
C PRO A 26 -3.04 7.31 -13.99
N ARG A 27 -3.49 7.41 -15.25
CA ARG A 27 -2.63 7.38 -16.44
C ARG A 27 -1.60 8.54 -16.44
N PRO A 28 -0.49 8.47 -17.20
CA PRO A 28 -0.13 7.41 -18.15
C PRO A 28 0.32 6.12 -17.46
N TRP A 29 -0.02 5.00 -18.07
CA TRP A 29 0.48 3.68 -17.72
C TRP A 29 1.59 3.32 -18.70
N ASP A 30 2.54 2.49 -18.28
CA ASP A 30 3.44 1.85 -19.22
C ASP A 30 2.77 0.63 -19.87
N GLU A 31 3.45 0.01 -20.84
CA GLU A 31 2.98 -1.21 -21.49
C GLU A 31 2.77 -2.33 -20.46
N GLY A 32 3.64 -2.45 -19.46
CA GLY A 32 3.52 -3.46 -18.41
C GLY A 32 2.23 -3.36 -17.59
N ILE A 33 1.83 -2.16 -17.17
CA ILE A 33 0.56 -1.93 -16.47
C ILE A 33 -0.63 -2.08 -17.43
N SER A 34 -0.47 -1.70 -18.69
CA SER A 34 -1.53 -1.84 -19.70
C SER A 34 -1.80 -3.30 -20.07
N ASP A 35 -0.79 -4.16 -20.07
CA ASP A 35 -0.94 -5.61 -20.24
C ASP A 35 -1.47 -6.26 -18.95
N PHE A 36 -1.12 -5.68 -17.81
CA PHE A 36 -1.60 -6.13 -16.50
C PHE A 36 -3.09 -5.85 -16.28
N LEU A 37 -3.57 -4.71 -16.78
CA LEU A 37 -4.98 -4.35 -16.84
C LEU A 37 -5.55 -5.01 -18.10
N SER A 38 -6.39 -6.05 -17.96
CA SER A 38 -7.06 -6.72 -19.09
C SER A 38 -7.49 -5.72 -20.19
N ALA A 39 -7.47 -6.15 -21.46
CA ALA A 39 -7.98 -5.36 -22.59
C ALA A 39 -9.41 -4.83 -22.38
N ASP A 40 -10.19 -5.45 -21.49
CA ASP A 40 -11.54 -5.03 -21.14
C ASP A 40 -11.58 -3.83 -20.15
N ILE A 41 -10.44 -3.45 -19.56
CA ILE A 41 -10.30 -2.36 -18.60
C ILE A 41 -9.71 -1.12 -19.30
N ASP A 42 -10.48 -0.49 -20.18
CA ASP A 42 -10.11 0.79 -20.79
C ASP A 42 -10.58 1.97 -19.93
N VAL A 43 -9.80 2.32 -18.91
CA VAL A 43 -10.11 3.42 -17.98
C VAL A 43 -8.94 4.38 -17.86
N ASP A 44 -9.16 5.68 -17.64
CA ASP A 44 -8.04 6.62 -17.45
C ASP A 44 -7.47 6.62 -16.02
N VAL A 45 -8.19 6.00 -15.09
CA VAL A 45 -7.86 6.00 -13.67
C VAL A 45 -8.44 4.76 -13.02
N VAL A 46 -7.61 4.04 -12.26
CA VAL A 46 -8.10 3.01 -11.34
C VAL A 46 -8.36 3.65 -9.98
N ARG A 47 -9.45 3.29 -9.32
CA ARG A 47 -9.91 3.87 -8.05
C ARG A 47 -10.07 2.78 -7.00
N ALA A 48 -9.88 3.15 -5.73
CA ALA A 48 -10.00 2.20 -4.63
C ALA A 48 -11.07 2.66 -3.64
N ARG A 49 -12.33 2.72 -4.11
CA ARG A 49 -13.44 3.35 -3.35
C ARG A 49 -13.75 2.60 -2.05
N TRP A 50 -13.57 1.28 -2.06
CA TRP A 50 -13.91 0.37 -0.95
C TRP A 50 -12.71 -0.50 -0.53
N ARG A 51 -11.50 0.06 -0.57
CA ARG A 51 -10.28 -0.63 -0.14
C ARG A 51 -10.35 -1.08 1.31
N TRP A 52 -9.74 -2.23 1.59
CA TRP A 52 -9.46 -2.67 2.96
C TRP A 52 -8.29 -1.92 3.57
N TYR A 53 -8.52 -1.30 4.72
CA TYR A 53 -7.52 -0.58 5.48
C TYR A 53 -7.23 -1.24 6.83
N THR A 54 -6.02 -1.01 7.35
CA THR A 54 -5.71 -1.05 8.77
C THR A 54 -5.67 0.38 9.33
N VAL A 55 -5.54 0.53 10.65
CA VAL A 55 -5.38 1.87 11.25
C VAL A 55 -4.11 2.59 10.76
N ASP A 56 -3.07 1.83 10.40
CA ASP A 56 -1.80 2.34 9.88
C ASP A 56 -1.93 2.73 8.40
N LEU A 57 -2.53 1.87 7.57
CA LEU A 57 -2.79 2.16 6.14
C LEU A 57 -3.67 3.40 5.97
N LEU A 58 -4.68 3.57 6.81
CA LEU A 58 -5.57 4.73 6.81
C LEU A 58 -4.91 6.00 7.38
N GLY A 59 -3.70 5.89 7.97
CA GLY A 59 -2.98 7.01 8.58
C GLY A 59 -3.55 7.48 9.93
N LEU A 60 -4.36 6.65 10.59
CA LEU A 60 -4.88 6.93 11.93
C LEU A 60 -3.88 6.58 13.04
N ALA A 61 -2.89 5.76 12.73
CA ALA A 61 -1.80 5.38 13.60
C ALA A 61 -0.46 5.38 12.85
N THR A 62 0.60 5.59 13.60
CA THR A 62 2.01 5.47 13.21
C THR A 62 2.69 4.44 14.10
N PRO A 63 3.89 3.93 13.75
CA PRO A 63 4.64 3.00 14.61
C PRO A 63 4.78 3.48 16.06
N ASP A 64 4.92 4.79 16.27
CA ASP A 64 5.07 5.41 17.59
C ASP A 64 3.74 5.67 18.34
N THR A 65 2.59 5.38 17.72
CA THR A 65 1.29 5.62 18.34
C THR A 65 1.11 4.73 19.58
N PRO A 66 0.80 5.31 20.76
CA PRO A 66 0.69 4.55 22.00
C PRO A 66 -0.35 3.44 21.93
N ARG A 67 -0.07 2.34 22.64
CA ARG A 67 -0.98 1.19 22.74
C ARG A 67 -2.40 1.57 23.16
N SER A 68 -2.55 2.49 24.11
CA SER A 68 -3.87 2.96 24.59
C SER A 68 -4.68 3.67 23.49
N ALA A 69 -4.01 4.46 22.64
CA ALA A 69 -4.64 5.12 21.50
C ALA A 69 -5.06 4.09 20.43
N ARG A 70 -4.20 3.13 20.11
CA ARG A 70 -4.53 2.02 19.18
C ARG A 70 -5.73 1.21 19.68
N VAL A 71 -5.75 0.85 20.97
CA VAL A 71 -6.92 0.18 21.59
C VAL A 71 -8.19 1.01 21.46
N SER A 72 -8.10 2.33 21.60
CA SER A 72 -9.27 3.22 21.45
C SER A 72 -9.78 3.27 20.01
N LEU A 73 -8.87 3.28 19.02
CA LEU A 73 -9.23 3.15 17.60
C LEU A 73 -9.93 1.81 17.33
N HIS A 74 -9.38 0.69 17.79
CA HIS A 74 -10.00 -0.63 17.62
C HIS A 74 -11.37 -0.75 18.29
N ARG A 75 -11.56 -0.13 19.47
CA ARG A 75 -12.87 -0.05 20.11
C ARG A 75 -13.87 0.77 19.29
N ALA A 76 -13.42 1.88 18.69
CA ALA A 76 -14.25 2.70 17.82
C ALA A 76 -14.63 1.95 16.53
N ILE A 77 -13.69 1.23 15.90
CA ILE A 77 -13.93 0.34 14.76
C ILE A 77 -14.99 -0.72 15.13
N GLY A 78 -14.82 -1.42 16.26
CA GLY A 78 -15.79 -2.42 16.70
C GLY A 78 -17.17 -1.84 17.02
N ALA A 79 -17.26 -0.56 17.38
CA ALA A 79 -18.55 0.12 17.56
C ALA A 79 -19.21 0.48 16.22
N LEU A 80 -18.43 0.94 15.24
CA LEU A 80 -18.90 1.20 13.86
C LEU A 80 -19.37 -0.07 13.16
N GLU A 81 -18.67 -1.18 13.36
CA GLU A 81 -19.07 -2.50 12.85
C GLU A 81 -20.43 -2.91 13.42
N ARG A 82 -20.64 -2.78 14.73
CA ARG A 82 -21.93 -3.10 15.38
C ARG A 82 -23.08 -2.22 14.91
N SER A 83 -22.79 -1.02 14.41
CA SER A 83 -23.79 -0.14 13.80
C SER A 83 -23.89 -0.30 12.28
N HIS A 84 -23.20 -1.28 11.69
CA HIS A 84 -23.20 -1.56 10.24
C HIS A 84 -22.71 -0.39 9.36
N GLU A 85 -21.90 0.50 9.91
CA GLU A 85 -21.34 1.65 9.18
C GLU A 85 -20.09 1.26 8.36
N ILE A 86 -19.43 0.16 8.74
CA ILE A 86 -18.23 -0.39 8.11
C ILE A 86 -18.26 -1.92 8.11
N GLU A 87 -17.54 -2.51 7.16
CA GLU A 87 -17.21 -3.94 7.20
C GLU A 87 -15.88 -4.16 7.93
N VAL A 88 -15.76 -5.28 8.63
CA VAL A 88 -14.55 -5.63 9.39
C VAL A 88 -14.18 -7.09 9.19
N VAL A 89 -12.89 -7.34 9.01
CA VAL A 89 -12.29 -8.68 8.94
C VAL A 89 -11.18 -8.80 9.98
N ARG A 90 -11.15 -9.93 10.69
CA ARG A 90 -10.16 -10.24 11.74
C ARG A 90 -9.56 -11.61 11.49
N GLY A 91 -8.28 -11.77 11.80
CA GLY A 91 -7.61 -13.07 11.78
C GLY A 91 -7.30 -13.62 10.38
N LYS A 92 -7.61 -12.88 9.31
CA LYS A 92 -7.34 -13.26 7.92
C LYS A 92 -7.04 -12.02 7.06
N LEU A 93 -6.33 -12.22 5.96
CA LEU A 93 -6.16 -11.22 4.92
C LEU A 93 -7.50 -11.07 4.17
N PRO A 94 -7.98 -9.84 3.92
CA PRO A 94 -9.30 -9.65 3.31
C PRO A 94 -9.27 -9.78 1.78
N TYR A 95 -8.08 -9.71 1.19
CA TYR A 95 -7.86 -10.08 -0.20
C TYR A 95 -7.74 -11.61 -0.27
N SER A 96 -8.47 -12.22 -1.21
CA SER A 96 -8.05 -13.50 -1.80
C SER A 96 -6.59 -13.36 -2.25
N GLN A 97 -5.87 -14.47 -2.41
CA GLN A 97 -4.56 -14.41 -3.03
C GLN A 97 -4.72 -14.76 -4.52
N PRO A 98 -5.04 -13.80 -5.42
CA PRO A 98 -4.77 -13.96 -6.86
C PRO A 98 -3.32 -14.32 -7.09
N PHE A 99 -2.48 -13.77 -6.22
CA PHE A 99 -1.04 -13.86 -6.21
C PHE A 99 -0.55 -14.98 -5.29
N GLY A 100 -1.33 -16.05 -5.11
CA GLY A 100 -0.82 -17.26 -4.50
C GLY A 100 0.18 -17.93 -5.45
N GLY A 101 1.24 -18.53 -4.91
CA GLY A 101 2.04 -19.43 -5.72
C GLY A 101 1.15 -20.59 -6.20
N HIS A 102 1.23 -20.93 -7.48
CA HIS A 102 0.49 -22.04 -8.06
C HIS A 102 1.46 -23.13 -8.50
N ILE A 103 0.94 -24.35 -8.68
CA ILE A 103 1.73 -25.47 -9.18
C ILE A 103 1.62 -25.47 -10.71
N ASP A 104 2.75 -25.32 -11.40
CA ASP A 104 2.78 -25.41 -12.86
C ASP A 104 2.59 -26.86 -13.36
N ARG A 105 2.52 -27.02 -14.69
CA ARG A 105 2.44 -28.33 -15.35
C ARG A 105 3.65 -29.25 -15.11
N TYR A 106 4.71 -28.74 -14.47
CA TYR A 106 5.94 -29.47 -14.12
C TYR A 106 6.06 -29.72 -12.61
N GLU A 107 4.97 -29.58 -11.86
CA GLU A 107 4.90 -29.74 -10.40
C GLU A 107 5.78 -28.76 -9.60
N ARG A 108 6.11 -27.59 -10.18
CA ARG A 108 6.90 -26.56 -9.50
C ARG A 108 5.97 -25.50 -8.93
N LEU A 109 6.24 -25.08 -7.69
CA LEU A 109 5.64 -23.87 -7.15
C LEU A 109 6.23 -22.67 -7.90
N VAL A 110 5.40 -22.03 -8.70
CA VAL A 110 5.73 -20.85 -9.50
C VAL A 110 4.77 -19.73 -9.18
N GLY A 111 5.21 -18.50 -9.45
CA GLY A 111 4.40 -17.32 -9.21
C GLY A 111 4.16 -17.03 -7.73
N GLY A 112 3.31 -16.03 -7.51
CA GLY A 112 2.88 -15.57 -6.21
C GLY A 112 3.70 -14.43 -5.62
N ILE A 113 3.00 -13.46 -5.03
CA ILE A 113 3.60 -12.34 -4.31
C ILE A 113 3.72 -12.73 -2.84
N ASP A 114 4.93 -12.66 -2.29
CA ASP A 114 5.10 -12.62 -0.85
C ASP A 114 4.72 -11.22 -0.31
N LEU A 115 3.48 -11.09 0.14
CA LEU A 115 2.98 -9.84 0.72
C LEU A 115 3.69 -9.44 2.01
N THR A 116 4.57 -10.28 2.59
CA THR A 116 5.40 -9.83 3.72
C THR A 116 6.47 -8.84 3.29
N GLU A 117 6.94 -8.92 2.04
CA GLU A 117 7.92 -7.99 1.45
C GLU A 117 7.41 -6.55 1.37
N LEU A 118 6.08 -6.36 1.25
CA LEU A 118 5.47 -5.03 1.26
C LEU A 118 5.80 -4.25 2.53
N THR A 119 6.11 -4.91 3.64
CA THR A 119 6.54 -4.25 4.88
C THR A 119 7.85 -3.47 4.69
N GLU A 120 8.70 -3.92 3.78
CA GLU A 120 9.98 -3.27 3.44
C GLU A 120 9.79 -2.09 2.46
N VAL A 121 8.68 -2.10 1.73
CA VAL A 121 8.35 -1.12 0.67
C VAL A 121 7.44 0.01 1.20
N ASP A 122 6.50 -0.33 2.07
CA ASP A 122 5.57 0.60 2.71
C ASP A 122 5.39 0.23 4.19
N SER A 123 5.95 1.04 5.08
CA SER A 123 5.93 0.80 6.53
C SER A 123 4.53 0.83 7.15
N ARG A 124 3.51 1.29 6.41
CA ARG A 124 2.11 1.23 6.85
C ARG A 124 1.53 -0.18 6.70
N TRP A 125 2.12 -1.00 5.83
CA TRP A 125 1.73 -2.38 5.68
C TRP A 125 2.03 -3.15 6.97
N PRO A 126 1.06 -3.91 7.50
CA PRO A 126 1.24 -4.63 8.76
C PRO A 126 2.25 -5.76 8.60
N ALA A 127 3.29 -5.80 9.45
CA ALA A 127 4.26 -6.90 9.48
C ALA A 127 3.64 -8.30 9.70
N ARG A 128 2.41 -8.35 10.26
CA ARG A 128 1.63 -9.58 10.40
C ARG A 128 0.21 -9.36 9.88
N PRO A 129 -0.02 -9.40 8.55
CA PRO A 129 -1.30 -9.06 7.93
C PRO A 129 -2.48 -9.90 8.43
N ARG A 130 -2.24 -11.14 8.85
CA ARG A 130 -3.28 -12.04 9.38
C ARG A 130 -3.60 -11.78 10.87
N GLN A 131 -2.86 -10.92 11.56
CA GLN A 131 -3.02 -10.64 12.99
C GLN A 131 -3.56 -9.22 13.26
N VAL A 132 -4.00 -8.49 12.24
CA VAL A 132 -4.54 -7.13 12.37
C VAL A 132 -6.04 -7.09 12.10
N VAL A 133 -6.64 -5.95 12.41
CA VAL A 133 -8.04 -5.64 12.09
C VAL A 133 -8.08 -4.89 10.77
N TRP A 134 -8.73 -5.49 9.78
CA TRP A 134 -9.01 -4.89 8.49
C TRP A 134 -10.42 -4.32 8.48
N PHE A 135 -10.61 -3.15 7.89
CA PHE A 135 -11.92 -2.53 7.80
C PHE A 135 -12.05 -1.64 6.55
N ARG A 136 -13.28 -1.47 6.07
CA ARG A 136 -13.61 -0.64 4.91
C ARG A 136 -15.02 -0.07 4.98
N LEU A 137 -15.31 0.90 4.12
CA LEU A 137 -16.71 1.22 3.82
C LEU A 137 -17.36 0.03 3.09
N PRO A 138 -18.62 -0.30 3.39
CA PRO A 138 -19.33 -1.29 2.61
C PRO A 138 -19.40 -0.81 1.14
N PRO A 139 -19.25 -1.71 0.16
CA PRO A 139 -19.62 -1.40 -1.21
C PRO A 139 -21.12 -1.03 -1.25
N PRO A 140 -21.56 -0.23 -2.25
CA PRO A 140 -22.95 0.12 -2.39
C PRO A 140 -23.81 -1.15 -2.51
N HIS A 141 -25.07 -1.01 -2.07
CA HIS A 141 -26.09 -2.06 -1.88
C HIS A 141 -26.04 -3.19 -2.93
N PRO A 142 -26.42 -4.45 -2.60
CA PRO A 142 -26.50 -5.57 -3.54
C PRO A 142 -27.32 -5.34 -4.82
N ASP A 143 -28.05 -4.22 -4.93
CA ASP A 143 -28.79 -3.81 -6.13
C ASP A 143 -27.95 -2.91 -7.08
N TYR A 144 -26.70 -2.58 -6.72
CA TYR A 144 -25.73 -2.03 -7.68
C TYR A 144 -25.34 -3.15 -8.65
N GLU A 145 -25.73 -3.01 -9.92
CA GLU A 145 -25.62 -4.06 -10.94
C GLU A 145 -24.19 -4.60 -11.15
N SER A 146 -23.14 -3.88 -10.74
CA SER A 146 -21.78 -4.41 -10.58
C SER A 146 -20.87 -3.41 -9.88
N VAL A 147 -19.75 -3.89 -9.32
CA VAL A 147 -18.59 -3.03 -9.01
C VAL A 147 -18.17 -2.30 -10.31
N PRO A 148 -17.89 -0.99 -10.29
CA PRO A 148 -17.41 -0.28 -11.48
C PRO A 148 -16.11 -0.92 -12.02
N ALA A 149 -15.98 -1.02 -13.34
CA ALA A 149 -14.78 -1.60 -13.98
C ALA A 149 -13.49 -0.85 -13.64
N ASP A 150 -13.58 0.45 -13.32
CA ASP A 150 -12.46 1.27 -12.89
C ASP A 150 -12.11 1.11 -11.39
N ASP A 151 -12.84 0.26 -10.66
CA ASP A 151 -12.56 0.00 -9.25
C ASP A 151 -11.53 -1.11 -9.07
N GLN A 152 -10.69 -0.94 -8.06
CA GLN A 152 -9.65 -1.87 -7.65
C GLN A 152 -10.20 -3.29 -7.41
N ILE A 153 -11.42 -3.43 -6.90
CA ILE A 153 -12.04 -4.75 -6.71
C ILE A 153 -12.22 -5.46 -8.06
N ALA A 154 -12.76 -4.77 -9.07
CA ALA A 154 -12.93 -5.33 -10.41
C ALA A 154 -11.58 -5.67 -11.07
N VAL A 155 -10.56 -4.83 -10.84
CA VAL A 155 -9.19 -5.11 -11.31
C VAL A 155 -8.61 -6.35 -10.64
N ILE A 156 -8.75 -6.51 -9.32
CA ILE A 156 -8.30 -7.70 -8.60
C ILE A 156 -9.03 -8.94 -9.12
N ASP A 157 -10.35 -8.87 -9.27
CA ASP A 157 -11.15 -10.00 -9.78
C ASP A 157 -10.74 -10.39 -11.20
N ALA A 158 -10.40 -9.43 -12.06
CA ALA A 158 -9.88 -9.70 -13.41
C ALA A 158 -8.51 -10.40 -13.37
N ILE A 159 -7.66 -10.06 -12.41
CA ILE A 159 -6.35 -10.70 -12.20
C ILE A 159 -6.50 -12.12 -11.62
N GLU A 160 -7.55 -12.39 -10.84
CA GLU A 160 -7.84 -13.72 -10.28
C GLU A 160 -8.30 -14.76 -11.34
N GLY A 161 -8.51 -14.36 -12.58
CA GLY A 161 -8.93 -15.23 -13.69
C GLY A 161 -7.86 -16.16 -14.27
N GLU A 162 -8.16 -16.81 -15.39
CA GLU A 162 -7.33 -17.87 -16.02
C GLU A 162 -6.01 -17.40 -16.67
N TRP A 163 -5.66 -16.11 -16.60
CA TRP A 163 -4.50 -15.54 -17.31
C TRP A 163 -3.58 -14.70 -16.41
N THR A 164 -2.30 -15.06 -16.36
CA THR A 164 -1.23 -14.26 -15.75
C THR A 164 -0.47 -13.49 -16.84
N PRO A 165 -0.46 -12.14 -16.80
CA PRO A 165 0.31 -11.32 -17.75
C PRO A 165 1.82 -11.56 -17.65
N GLU A 166 2.55 -11.56 -18.77
CA GLU A 166 4.03 -11.70 -18.78
C GLU A 166 4.76 -10.68 -17.88
N PRO A 167 4.37 -9.38 -17.83
CA PRO A 167 4.98 -8.43 -16.89
C PRO A 167 4.82 -8.80 -15.41
N PHE A 168 3.75 -9.53 -15.07
CA PHE A 168 3.55 -10.06 -13.72
C PHE A 168 4.47 -11.24 -13.44
N GLU A 169 4.65 -12.14 -14.40
CA GLU A 169 5.58 -13.27 -14.29
C GLU A 169 7.02 -12.77 -14.10
N ASP A 170 7.42 -11.75 -14.85
CA ASP A 170 8.71 -11.06 -14.70
C ASP A 170 8.87 -10.45 -13.29
N PHE A 171 7.83 -9.79 -12.79
CA PHE A 171 7.84 -9.22 -11.45
C PHE A 171 8.06 -10.31 -10.39
N VAL A 172 7.32 -11.41 -10.46
CA VAL A 172 7.44 -12.49 -9.47
C VAL A 172 8.76 -13.26 -9.63
N GLY A 173 9.24 -13.44 -10.86
CA GLY A 173 10.50 -14.11 -11.18
C GLY A 173 11.77 -13.31 -10.86
N SER A 174 11.66 -12.03 -10.51
CA SER A 174 12.81 -11.18 -10.20
C SER A 174 13.63 -11.68 -9.01
N ILE A 175 14.96 -11.69 -9.18
CA ILE A 175 15.94 -12.12 -8.17
C ILE A 175 16.17 -11.05 -7.09
N ASP A 176 15.92 -9.77 -7.40
CA ASP A 176 16.01 -8.65 -6.44
C ASP A 176 14.59 -8.24 -6.02
N PRO A 177 14.10 -8.72 -4.84
CA PRO A 177 12.75 -8.43 -4.39
C PRO A 177 12.56 -6.95 -4.09
N LEU A 178 13.57 -6.28 -3.54
CA LEU A 178 13.46 -4.85 -3.24
C LEU A 178 13.42 -4.03 -4.53
N GLY A 179 14.29 -4.35 -5.49
CA GLY A 179 14.34 -3.67 -6.78
C GLY A 179 13.03 -3.76 -7.57
N ARG A 180 12.40 -4.94 -7.61
CA ARG A 180 11.15 -5.13 -8.38
C ARG A 180 10.00 -4.23 -7.92
N TRP A 181 9.90 -3.92 -6.62
CA TRP A 181 8.84 -3.07 -6.09
C TRP A 181 8.93 -1.61 -6.55
N TYR A 182 10.07 -1.19 -7.12
CA TYR A 182 10.26 0.14 -7.72
C TYR A 182 10.06 0.15 -9.25
N THR A 183 9.66 -0.98 -9.85
CA THR A 183 9.20 -1.02 -11.24
C THR A 183 7.76 -0.50 -11.33
N PRO A 184 7.26 -0.07 -12.51
CA PRO A 184 5.88 0.39 -12.65
C PRO A 184 4.83 -0.64 -12.19
N VAL A 185 5.03 -1.92 -12.51
CA VAL A 185 4.19 -3.03 -12.00
C VAL A 185 4.26 -3.11 -10.47
N GLY A 186 5.45 -2.99 -9.89
CA GLY A 186 5.65 -2.95 -8.44
C GLY A 186 4.98 -1.75 -7.75
N GLU A 187 5.04 -0.57 -8.36
CA GLU A 187 4.37 0.65 -7.88
C GLU A 187 2.84 0.49 -7.96
N PHE A 188 2.34 -0.11 -9.05
CA PHE A 188 0.93 -0.41 -9.20
C PHE A 188 0.43 -1.43 -8.17
N LEU A 189 1.16 -2.53 -7.97
CA LEU A 189 0.84 -3.53 -6.93
C LEU A 189 0.92 -2.93 -5.52
N THR A 190 1.94 -2.11 -5.25
CA THR A 190 2.04 -1.37 -3.97
C THR A 190 0.80 -0.49 -3.77
N TRP A 191 0.34 0.20 -4.82
CA TRP A 191 -0.91 0.96 -4.76
C TRP A 191 -2.13 0.05 -4.57
N ILE A 192 -2.22 -1.10 -5.23
CA ILE A 192 -3.28 -2.10 -5.02
C ILE A 192 -3.34 -2.57 -3.57
N PHE A 193 -2.26 -2.62 -2.81
CA PHE A 193 -2.36 -3.08 -1.42
C PHE A 193 -2.43 -1.95 -0.40
N CYS A 194 -1.62 -0.91 -0.60
CA CYS A 194 -1.38 0.13 0.40
C CYS A 194 -2.13 1.44 0.13
N GLY A 195 -2.79 1.55 -1.03
CA GLY A 195 -3.38 2.79 -1.52
C GLY A 195 -2.33 3.84 -1.88
N SER A 196 -2.80 5.03 -2.28
CA SER A 196 -1.90 6.14 -2.57
C SER A 196 -0.97 6.39 -1.37
N ARG A 197 0.35 6.43 -1.63
CA ARG A 197 1.30 6.90 -0.62
C ARG A 197 0.85 8.31 -0.21
N PRO A 198 0.73 8.61 1.09
CA PRO A 198 0.53 9.99 1.52
C PRO A 198 1.63 10.78 0.85
N ALA A 199 1.29 11.84 0.12
CA ALA A 199 2.29 12.69 -0.51
C ALA A 199 3.33 12.99 0.57
N VAL A 200 4.55 12.46 0.41
CA VAL A 200 5.67 12.83 1.25
C VAL A 200 5.81 14.30 0.95
N THR A 201 5.19 15.14 1.77
CA THR A 201 5.35 16.58 1.69
C THR A 201 6.85 16.74 1.76
N LYS A 202 7.44 17.31 0.70
CA LYS A 202 8.88 17.43 0.38
C LYS A 202 9.71 17.98 1.57
N LYS A 203 9.81 17.23 2.67
CA LYS A 203 10.58 17.55 3.86
C LYS A 203 11.82 16.66 3.96
N ILE A 204 11.79 15.50 3.32
CA ILE A 204 12.97 14.62 3.21
C ILE A 204 13.99 15.20 2.23
N ALA A 205 13.56 15.86 1.14
CA ALA A 205 14.48 16.56 0.25
C ALA A 205 15.19 17.75 0.94
N ALA A 206 14.47 18.49 1.81
CA ALA A 206 15.07 19.58 2.58
C ALA A 206 16.02 19.07 3.68
N GLY A 207 15.61 18.05 4.44
CA GLY A 207 16.43 17.46 5.52
C GLY A 207 17.66 16.70 5.01
N ALA A 208 17.57 16.02 3.86
CA ALA A 208 18.72 15.39 3.23
C ALA A 208 19.70 16.41 2.63
N THR A 209 19.20 17.55 2.13
CA THR A 209 20.05 18.65 1.63
C THR A 209 20.75 19.36 2.79
N GLU A 210 20.06 19.60 3.91
CA GLU A 210 20.60 20.26 5.10
C GLU A 210 21.59 19.37 5.86
N ALA A 211 21.29 18.08 6.03
CA ALA A 211 22.21 17.11 6.61
C ALA A 211 23.45 16.88 5.74
N SER A 212 23.30 16.87 4.40
CA SER A 212 24.42 16.77 3.46
C SER A 212 25.30 18.02 3.47
N ALA A 213 24.71 19.22 3.48
CA ALA A 213 25.45 20.48 3.58
C ALA A 213 26.22 20.58 4.92
N LYS A 214 25.62 20.08 6.02
CA LYS A 214 26.28 20.02 7.33
C LYS A 214 27.43 19.02 7.36
N LEU A 215 27.35 17.93 6.60
CA LEU A 215 28.42 16.93 6.43
C LEU A 215 29.57 17.44 5.55
N GLU A 216 29.26 18.16 4.48
CA GLU A 216 30.22 18.79 3.59
C GLU A 216 31.01 19.90 4.32
N ASN A 217 30.32 20.77 5.07
CA ASN A 217 30.91 21.92 5.77
C ASN A 217 31.50 21.58 7.15
N ARG A 218 31.44 20.33 7.60
CA ARG A 218 32.02 19.93 8.89
C ARG A 218 33.55 19.93 8.79
N GLN A 219 34.19 20.92 9.41
CA GLN A 219 35.62 20.89 9.66
C GLN A 219 35.97 19.62 10.46
N VAL A 220 36.84 18.81 9.89
CA VAL A 220 37.33 17.57 10.49
C VAL A 220 38.66 17.88 11.15
N SER A 221 38.84 17.49 12.41
CA SER A 221 40.10 17.67 13.11
C SER A 221 41.24 16.91 12.41
N ALA A 222 42.42 17.51 12.38
CA ALA A 222 43.61 16.90 11.78
C ALA A 222 43.88 15.53 12.43
N GLY A 223 43.71 14.46 11.64
CA GLY A 223 43.89 13.07 12.09
C GLY A 223 42.63 12.18 12.02
N HIS A 224 41.44 12.74 11.80
CA HIS A 224 40.22 11.93 11.71
C HIS A 224 39.90 11.49 10.26
N ILE A 225 39.93 10.18 10.01
CA ILE A 225 39.68 9.59 8.70
C ILE A 225 38.16 9.38 8.52
N ARG A 226 37.55 10.07 7.55
CA ARG A 226 36.13 9.85 7.18
C ARG A 226 35.92 8.40 6.72
N SER A 227 34.79 7.80 7.12
CA SER A 227 34.46 6.42 6.79
C SER A 227 34.36 6.20 5.27
N PRO A 228 34.61 4.98 4.76
CA PRO A 228 34.53 4.67 3.33
C PRO A 228 33.20 5.05 2.68
N GLY A 229 32.08 4.86 3.40
CA GLY A 229 30.74 5.24 2.93
C GLY A 229 30.59 6.75 2.71
N VAL A 230 31.11 7.58 3.62
CA VAL A 230 31.07 9.05 3.48
C VAL A 230 31.97 9.53 2.35
N LYS A 231 33.13 8.90 2.16
CA LYS A 231 34.02 9.21 1.03
C LYS A 231 33.37 8.89 -0.32
N ARG A 232 32.72 7.72 -0.44
CA ARG A 232 32.04 7.28 -1.66
C ARG A 232 30.87 8.20 -2.01
N PHE A 233 30.10 8.61 -1.01
CA PHE A 233 28.99 9.55 -1.14
C PHE A 233 29.46 10.93 -1.65
N LEU A 234 30.53 11.49 -1.07
CA LEU A 234 31.09 12.78 -1.52
C LEU A 234 31.69 12.69 -2.94
N SER A 235 32.34 11.57 -3.29
CA SER A 235 32.93 11.40 -4.63
C SER A 235 31.91 11.28 -5.75
N GLN A 236 30.71 10.76 -5.45
CA GLN A 236 29.62 10.64 -6.42
C GLN A 236 28.96 11.99 -6.74
N ARG A 237 29.16 13.00 -5.89
CA ARG A 237 28.55 14.33 -6.01
C ARG A 237 29.44 15.38 -6.71
N GLN A 238 30.71 15.06 -6.93
CA GLN A 238 31.69 15.91 -7.64
C GLN A 238 31.85 15.53 -9.13
N ARG A 239 31.03 14.60 -9.63
CA ARG A 239 30.86 14.30 -11.06
C ARG A 239 29.54 14.89 -11.54
#